data_AF-A0A1X7U4L0-F1
#
_entry.id   AF-A0A1X7U4L0-F1
#
_cell.length_a   1.000
_cell.length_b   1.000
_cell.length_c   1.000
_cell.angle_alpha   90.00
_cell.angle_beta   90.00
_cell.angle_gamma   90.00
#
_symmetry.space_group_name_H-M   'P 1'
#
loop_
_entity.id
_entity.type
_entity.pdbx_description
1 polymer ?
#
loop_
_entity_poly.entity_id
_entity_poly.type
_entity_poly.pdbx_seq_one_letter_code
_entity_poly.pdbx_strand_id
1 'polypeptide(L)'
;MKQALTLAIVLLVCPLVFSKSQEVFHPSCSWVTHKMTFYKEIQGHNCSSEPIDVFKCTGMCASNINPRVIDRKPPPDQTSYKHLFSQNCQCCQPDQDNYIQNKSILYYCVLPNGEKYSTPAMTMIANPTKCACQPC
;
A
#
# COMPACT_ATOMS: atom_id res chain seq x y z
N MET A 1 -56.93 30.69 -39.26
CA MET A 1 -55.63 31.38 -39.35
C MET A 1 -54.77 30.95 -38.16
N LYS A 2 -53.55 30.43 -38.43
CA LYS A 2 -52.33 30.39 -37.58
C LYS A 2 -52.39 29.56 -36.27
N GLN A 3 -51.72 28.39 -36.21
CA GLN A 3 -50.39 28.09 -35.60
C GLN A 3 -50.24 28.59 -34.14
N ALA A 4 -49.67 27.88 -33.16
CA ALA A 4 -48.61 26.86 -33.15
C ALA A 4 -48.83 25.89 -31.96
N LEU A 5 -48.71 24.56 -32.12
CA LEU A 5 -47.49 23.74 -32.26
C LEU A 5 -46.59 23.69 -31.00
N THR A 6 -46.39 22.46 -30.51
CA THR A 6 -45.22 21.95 -29.75
C THR A 6 -45.04 22.39 -28.29
N LEU A 7 -45.70 21.67 -27.38
CA LEU A 7 -45.34 21.63 -25.96
C LEU A 7 -45.37 20.20 -25.42
N ALA A 8 -44.60 19.27 -26.01
CA ALA A 8 -44.45 17.90 -25.49
C ALA A 8 -43.18 17.15 -25.95
N ILE A 9 -42.16 17.84 -26.48
CA ILE A 9 -40.85 17.24 -26.80
C ILE A 9 -39.77 17.83 -25.88
N VAL A 10 -40.04 17.84 -24.57
CA VAL A 10 -39.05 18.15 -23.51
C VAL A 10 -39.13 17.06 -22.43
N LEU A 11 -39.26 15.80 -22.87
CA LEU A 11 -39.27 14.60 -22.02
C LEU A 11 -38.38 13.47 -22.59
N LEU A 12 -37.46 13.80 -23.50
CA LEU A 12 -36.62 12.83 -24.22
C LEU A 12 -35.12 13.17 -24.24
N VAL A 13 -34.69 14.14 -23.42
CA VAL A 13 -33.27 14.50 -23.29
C VAL A 13 -32.92 14.87 -21.84
N CYS A 14 -33.10 13.92 -20.93
CA CYS A 14 -32.41 13.91 -19.63
C CYS A 14 -31.81 12.51 -19.46
N PRO A 15 -30.56 12.40 -18.97
CA PRO A 15 -29.51 11.69 -19.69
C PRO A 15 -29.35 10.26 -19.20
N LEU A 16 -29.11 9.34 -20.13
CA LEU A 16 -28.48 8.02 -19.91
C LEU A 16 -27.00 8.17 -19.48
N VAL A 17 -26.69 9.09 -18.57
CA VAL A 17 -25.32 9.40 -18.08
C VAL A 17 -25.18 9.04 -16.59
N PHE A 18 -26.05 8.19 -16.07
CA PHE A 18 -25.90 7.57 -14.74
C PHE A 18 -25.55 6.06 -14.86
N SER A 19 -24.54 5.74 -15.67
CA SER A 19 -23.75 4.51 -15.49
C SER A 19 -22.30 4.89 -15.19
N LYS A 20 -22.09 5.72 -14.16
CA LYS A 20 -20.84 5.58 -13.42
C LYS A 20 -21.00 4.33 -12.57
N SER A 21 -20.43 3.25 -13.06
CA SER A 21 -20.14 2.05 -12.28
C SER A 21 -19.66 2.49 -10.91
N GLN A 22 -20.48 2.27 -9.88
CA GLN A 22 -19.93 2.13 -8.55
C GLN A 22 -19.05 0.89 -8.64
N GLU A 23 -17.76 1.06 -8.91
CA GLU A 23 -16.79 0.03 -8.58
C GLU A 23 -16.96 -0.20 -7.09
N VAL A 24 -17.68 -1.28 -6.76
CA VAL A 24 -17.75 -1.79 -5.40
C VAL A 24 -16.30 -2.04 -5.01
N PHE A 25 -15.75 -1.18 -4.14
CA PHE A 25 -14.38 -1.29 -3.68
C PHE A 25 -14.27 -2.58 -2.86
N HIS A 26 -13.86 -3.65 -3.52
CA HIS A 26 -13.51 -4.89 -2.86
C HIS A 26 -12.13 -4.71 -2.22
N PRO A 27 -11.98 -4.79 -0.89
CA PRO A 27 -10.68 -4.74 -0.26
C PRO A 27 -9.83 -5.89 -0.81
N SER A 28 -8.65 -5.55 -1.34
CA SER A 28 -7.72 -6.51 -1.90
C SER A 28 -6.34 -6.22 -1.35
N CYS A 29 -5.74 -7.17 -0.65
CA CYS A 29 -4.37 -7.10 -0.19
C CYS A 29 -3.65 -8.38 -0.62
N SER A 30 -2.57 -8.22 -1.37
CA SER A 30 -1.80 -9.32 -1.98
C SER A 30 -0.31 -8.97 -1.97
N TRP A 31 0.54 -9.88 -2.42
CA TRP A 31 1.95 -9.57 -2.69
C TRP A 31 2.19 -9.50 -4.20
N VAL A 32 3.19 -8.71 -4.58
CA VAL A 32 3.75 -8.66 -5.93
C VAL A 32 5.25 -8.92 -5.87
N THR A 33 5.79 -9.47 -6.95
CA THR A 33 7.22 -9.65 -7.12
C THR A 33 7.86 -8.38 -7.67
N HIS A 34 9.00 -7.99 -7.10
CA HIS A 34 9.79 -6.85 -7.52
C HIS A 34 11.27 -7.24 -7.59
N LYS A 35 11.96 -6.83 -8.64
CA LYS A 35 13.41 -7.05 -8.77
C LYS A 35 14.16 -5.97 -8.01
N MET A 36 15.02 -6.38 -7.08
CA MET A 36 15.83 -5.46 -6.28
C MET A 36 17.31 -5.85 -6.35
N THR A 37 18.17 -4.83 -6.46
CA THR A 37 19.63 -4.97 -6.36
C THR A 37 20.07 -4.58 -4.95
N PHE A 38 20.87 -5.42 -4.31
CA PHE A 38 21.42 -5.13 -2.99
C PHE A 38 22.83 -4.57 -3.10
N TYR A 39 23.13 -3.59 -2.25
CA TYR A 39 24.46 -2.99 -2.14
C TYR A 39 25.01 -3.26 -0.75
N LYS A 40 26.30 -3.61 -0.68
CA LYS A 40 26.97 -3.89 0.59
C LYS A 40 28.43 -3.50 0.49
N GLU A 41 28.97 -2.96 1.58
CA GLU A 41 30.42 -2.74 1.70
C GLU A 41 31.06 -4.03 2.20
N ILE A 42 32.03 -4.57 1.45
CA ILE A 42 32.76 -5.79 1.80
C ILE A 42 34.25 -5.50 1.67
N GLN A 43 34.99 -5.65 2.77
CA GLN A 43 36.42 -5.35 2.83
C GLN A 43 36.77 -3.91 2.39
N GLY A 44 35.90 -2.93 2.69
CA GLY A 44 36.11 -1.52 2.30
C GLY A 44 35.77 -1.21 0.83
N HIS A 45 35.13 -2.14 0.11
CA HIS A 45 34.73 -1.97 -1.28
C HIS A 45 33.21 -2.03 -1.45
N ASN A 46 32.68 -1.14 -2.30
CA ASN A 46 31.28 -1.15 -2.67
C ASN A 46 30.99 -2.31 -3.62
N CYS A 47 30.09 -3.19 -3.20
CA CYS A 47 29.70 -4.36 -3.96
C CYS A 47 28.19 -4.34 -4.23
N SER A 48 27.79 -4.88 -5.38
CA SER A 48 26.37 -5.02 -5.76
C SER A 48 26.05 -6.47 -6.10
N SER A 49 24.83 -6.91 -5.79
CA SER A 49 24.31 -8.18 -6.27
C SER A 49 23.77 -8.08 -7.70
N GLU A 50 23.44 -9.21 -8.31
CA GLU A 50 22.47 -9.20 -9.42
C GLU A 50 21.05 -8.85 -8.91
N PRO A 51 20.14 -8.41 -9.79
CA PRO A 51 18.74 -8.19 -9.41
C PRO A 51 18.08 -9.50 -8.98
N ILE A 52 17.50 -9.52 -7.79
CA ILE A 52 16.84 -10.70 -7.21
C ILE A 52 15.36 -10.39 -7.00
N ASP A 53 14.51 -11.39 -7.18
CA ASP A 53 13.09 -11.29 -6.91
C ASP A 53 12.81 -11.21 -5.40
N VAL A 54 12.15 -10.12 -5.00
CA VAL A 54 11.69 -9.83 -3.64
C VAL A 54 10.18 -9.63 -3.67
N PHE A 55 9.48 -10.12 -2.65
CA PHE A 55 8.04 -9.95 -2.55
C PHE A 55 7.69 -8.69 -1.74
N LYS A 56 6.64 -7.97 -2.14
CA LYS A 56 6.15 -6.81 -1.41
C LYS A 56 4.63 -6.84 -1.33
N CYS A 57 4.07 -6.58 -0.16
CA CYS A 57 2.63 -6.43 0.00
C CYS A 57 2.14 -5.14 -0.67
N THR A 58 1.05 -5.25 -1.41
CA THR A 58 0.37 -4.13 -2.08
C THR A 58 -1.12 -4.40 -2.15
N GLY A 59 -1.92 -3.34 -2.09
CA GLY A 59 -3.36 -3.47 -2.03
C GLY A 59 -4.08 -2.24 -1.50
N MET A 60 -5.41 -2.31 -1.53
CA MET A 60 -6.32 -1.34 -0.95
C MET A 60 -7.09 -2.00 0.17
N CYS A 61 -7.09 -1.38 1.34
CA CYS A 61 -7.79 -1.86 2.53
C CYS A 61 -8.94 -0.91 2.88
N ALA A 62 -9.98 -1.47 3.52
CA ALA A 62 -11.11 -0.67 3.96
C ALA A 62 -10.72 0.16 5.20
N SER A 63 -11.06 1.44 5.19
CA SER A 63 -10.91 2.33 6.34
C SER A 63 -12.27 2.86 6.75
N ASN A 64 -12.66 2.59 8.00
CA ASN A 64 -13.93 3.07 8.55
C ASN A 64 -13.65 4.17 9.58
N ILE A 65 -14.11 5.39 9.27
CA ILE A 65 -14.11 6.50 10.23
C ILE A 65 -15.44 6.41 11.00
N ASN A 66 -15.39 5.96 12.24
CA ASN A 66 -16.54 5.99 13.13
C ASN A 66 -16.46 7.24 14.03
N PRO A 67 -17.19 8.32 13.73
CA PRO A 67 -17.29 9.42 14.67
C PRO A 67 -18.00 8.93 15.94
N ARG A 68 -17.31 8.90 17.08
CA ARG A 68 -17.98 8.74 18.36
C ARG A 68 -18.73 10.03 18.65
N VAL A 69 -20.07 9.99 18.56
CA VAL A 69 -20.91 11.07 19.07
C VAL A 69 -20.75 11.07 20.59
N ILE A 70 -20.03 12.06 21.12
CA ILE A 70 -19.90 12.27 22.55
C ILE A 70 -21.19 12.96 22.99
N ASP A 71 -21.98 12.31 23.84
CA ASP A 71 -23.05 12.98 24.58
C ASP A 71 -22.43 14.18 25.31
N ARG A 72 -22.76 15.38 24.86
CA ARG A 72 -22.21 16.63 25.41
C ARG A 72 -22.75 16.85 26.82
N LYS A 73 -22.15 16.18 27.81
CA LYS A 73 -22.01 16.81 29.13
C LYS A 73 -20.73 17.63 29.12
N PRO A 74 -20.77 18.91 29.53
CA PRO A 74 -19.54 19.69 29.69
C PRO A 74 -18.64 18.95 30.69
N PRO A 75 -17.39 18.62 30.33
CA PRO A 75 -16.53 17.90 31.24
C PRO A 75 -16.10 18.84 32.37
N PRO A 76 -16.06 18.37 33.63
CA PRO A 76 -15.50 19.14 34.73
C PRO A 76 -13.97 19.23 34.71
N ASP A 77 -13.27 18.57 33.77
CA ASP A 77 -11.80 18.61 33.73
C ASP A 77 -11.23 18.26 32.34
N GLN A 78 -10.33 19.10 31.82
CA GLN A 78 -9.77 18.98 30.45
C GLN A 78 -8.82 17.78 30.27
N THR A 79 -8.45 17.08 31.34
CA THR A 79 -7.58 15.89 31.32
C THR A 79 -8.26 14.62 30.82
N SER A 80 -9.57 14.65 30.55
CA SER A 80 -10.38 13.47 30.16
C SER A 80 -10.56 13.32 28.64
N TYR A 81 -10.07 14.25 27.81
CA TYR A 81 -10.12 14.15 26.35
C TYR A 81 -8.98 13.29 25.77
N LYS A 82 -8.81 12.05 26.25
CA LYS A 82 -7.91 11.09 25.59
C LYS A 82 -8.66 10.39 24.45
N HIS A 83 -8.25 10.68 23.21
CA HIS A 83 -8.67 10.05 21.95
C HIS A 83 -10.17 10.14 21.60
N LEU A 84 -10.60 11.34 21.17
CA LEU A 84 -11.98 11.59 20.71
C LEU A 84 -12.31 11.03 19.32
N PHE A 85 -11.33 10.47 18.62
CA PHE A 85 -11.50 9.87 17.29
C PHE A 85 -10.94 8.45 17.30
N SER A 86 -11.81 7.45 17.15
CA SER A 86 -11.39 6.08 16.81
C SER A 86 -11.39 5.98 15.29
N GLN A 87 -10.23 6.18 14.69
CA GLN A 87 -10.03 5.91 13.27
C GLN A 87 -9.59 4.45 13.13
N ASN A 88 -10.44 3.61 12.55
CA ASN A 88 -10.08 2.23 12.23
C ASN A 88 -9.49 2.22 10.82
N CYS A 89 -8.23 2.67 10.72
CA CYS A 89 -7.47 2.65 9.47
C CYS A 89 -6.84 1.28 9.29
N GLN A 90 -6.96 0.70 8.10
CA GLN A 90 -6.27 -0.56 7.78
C GLN A 90 -5.23 -0.34 6.69
N CYS A 91 -4.05 -0.93 6.90
CA CYS A 91 -2.89 -0.90 6.03
C CYS A 91 -2.64 -2.31 5.47
N CYS A 92 -2.32 -2.45 4.18
CA CYS A 92 -1.94 -3.74 3.59
C CYS A 92 -0.50 -4.08 4.00
N GLN A 93 -0.34 -5.04 4.90
CA GLN A 93 0.93 -5.39 5.54
C GLN A 93 1.19 -6.90 5.49
N PRO A 94 2.45 -7.34 5.64
CA PRO A 94 2.77 -8.76 5.83
C PRO A 94 2.05 -9.35 7.04
N ASP A 95 1.53 -10.57 6.91
CA ASP A 95 1.07 -11.36 8.07
C ASP A 95 2.31 -11.79 8.89
N GLN A 96 2.27 -11.66 10.23
CA GLN A 96 3.45 -11.55 11.11
C GLN A 96 4.47 -12.73 11.14
N ASP A 97 5.61 -12.43 11.80
CA ASP A 97 6.74 -13.23 12.30
C ASP A 97 7.73 -13.92 11.35
N ASN A 98 7.35 -14.34 10.14
CA ASN A 98 8.24 -15.15 9.28
C ASN A 98 8.54 -14.57 7.90
N TYR A 99 8.48 -13.23 7.74
CA TYR A 99 8.74 -12.60 6.45
C TYR A 99 10.22 -12.26 6.22
N ILE A 100 11.05 -12.16 7.27
CA ILE A 100 12.48 -11.87 7.12
C ILE A 100 13.22 -13.19 6.91
N GLN A 101 13.83 -13.34 5.74
CA GLN A 101 14.65 -14.49 5.38
C GLN A 101 16.10 -14.06 5.22
N ASN A 102 17.01 -14.79 5.86
CA ASN A 102 18.44 -14.66 5.62
C ASN A 102 18.81 -15.47 4.37
N LYS A 103 19.22 -14.80 3.30
CA LYS A 103 19.70 -15.45 2.08
C LYS A 103 21.19 -15.17 1.89
N SER A 104 21.93 -16.19 1.46
CA SER A 104 23.29 -16.00 0.94
C SER A 104 23.18 -15.45 -0.47
N ILE A 105 23.67 -14.22 -0.69
CA ILE A 105 23.65 -13.54 -1.98
C ILE A 105 25.09 -13.40 -2.47
N LEU A 106 25.32 -13.64 -3.76
CA LEU A 106 26.60 -13.37 -4.40
C LEU A 106 26.71 -11.87 -4.74
N TYR A 107 27.73 -11.23 -4.21
CA TYR A 107 28.05 -9.82 -4.47
C TYR A 107 29.24 -9.72 -5.41
N TYR A 108 29.18 -8.74 -6.31
CA TYR A 108 30.26 -8.39 -7.23
C TYR A 108 30.85 -7.06 -6.81
N CYS A 109 32.14 -7.06 -6.53
CA CYS A 109 32.89 -5.92 -6.02
C CYS A 109 33.85 -5.43 -7.10
N VAL A 110 34.08 -4.11 -7.14
CA VAL A 110 35.08 -3.49 -8.02
C VAL A 110 36.18 -2.89 -7.15
N LEU A 111 37.40 -3.35 -7.34
CA LEU A 111 38.60 -2.87 -6.65
C LEU A 111 39.08 -1.52 -7.24
N PRO A 112 39.86 -0.71 -6.50
CA PRO A 112 40.35 0.59 -6.97
C PRO A 112 41.21 0.52 -8.24
N ASN A 113 41.88 -0.62 -8.47
CA ASN A 113 42.67 -0.90 -9.67
C ASN A 113 41.81 -1.37 -10.87
N GLY A 114 40.48 -1.45 -10.70
CA GLY A 114 39.54 -1.91 -11.72
C GLY A 114 39.30 -3.42 -11.78
N GLU A 115 40.01 -4.21 -10.95
CA GLU A 115 39.79 -5.65 -10.85
C GLU A 115 38.41 -5.94 -10.23
N LYS A 116 37.82 -7.07 -10.62
CA LYS A 116 36.50 -7.51 -10.15
C LYS A 116 36.64 -8.83 -9.42
N TYR A 117 35.94 -8.96 -8.30
CA TYR A 117 35.82 -10.24 -7.60
C TYR A 117 34.39 -10.44 -7.12
N SER A 118 34.01 -11.71 -6.90
CA SER A 118 32.71 -12.07 -6.37
C SER A 118 32.83 -12.72 -5.00
N THR A 119 31.95 -12.39 -4.07
CA THR A 119 31.95 -12.95 -2.72
C THR A 119 30.54 -13.18 -2.20
N PRO A 120 30.22 -14.35 -1.62
CA PRO A 120 28.93 -14.59 -0.99
C PRO A 120 28.84 -13.84 0.34
N ALA A 121 27.71 -13.19 0.59
CA ALA A 121 27.42 -12.58 1.88
C ALA A 121 25.96 -12.81 2.29
N MET A 122 25.74 -13.00 3.59
CA MET A 122 24.39 -13.10 4.15
C MET A 122 23.70 -11.73 4.09
N THR A 123 22.48 -11.73 3.57
CA THR A 123 21.62 -10.55 3.42
C THR A 123 20.21 -10.89 3.87
N MET A 124 19.67 -10.03 4.74
CA MET A 124 18.29 -10.11 5.19
C MET A 124 17.37 -9.60 4.08
N ILE A 125 16.46 -10.46 3.61
CA ILE A 125 15.43 -10.10 2.62
C ILE A 125 14.06 -10.29 3.25
N ALA A 126 13.24 -9.25 3.19
CA ALA A 126 11.83 -9.29 3.55
C ALA A 126 11.02 -9.88 2.39
N ASN A 127 10.65 -11.16 2.49
CA ASN A 127 9.78 -11.86 1.56
C ASN A 127 8.49 -12.29 2.25
N PRO A 128 7.44 -11.44 2.25
CA PRO A 128 6.13 -11.83 2.76
C PRO A 128 5.59 -13.04 2.00
N THR A 129 5.22 -14.09 2.73
CA THR A 129 4.50 -15.25 2.19
C THR A 129 3.00 -15.00 2.13
N LYS A 130 2.51 -14.06 2.96
CA LYS A 130 1.10 -13.68 3.08
C LYS A 130 1.01 -12.19 3.40
N CYS A 131 -0.01 -11.55 2.84
CA CYS A 131 -0.34 -10.15 3.09
C CYS A 131 -1.79 -10.06 3.56
N ALA A 132 -2.08 -9.15 4.48
CA ALA A 132 -3.41 -8.91 5.01
C ALA A 132 -3.64 -7.43 5.31
N CYS A 133 -4.89 -7.00 5.31
CA CYS A 133 -5.28 -5.70 5.83
C CYS A 133 -5.23 -5.75 7.36
N GLN A 134 -4.28 -5.04 7.96
CA GLN A 134 -4.08 -4.98 9.40
C GLN A 134 -4.31 -3.55 9.89
N PRO A 135 -4.73 -3.34 11.15
CA PRO A 135 -4.82 -2.00 11.72
C PRO A 135 -3.49 -1.26 11.62
N CYS A 136 -3.55 0.01 11.22
CA CYS A 136 -2.47 0.95 11.47
C CYS A 136 -2.59 1.43 12.94
#